data_AF-A0A7C2N4K9-F1
#
_entry.id   AF-A0A7C2N4K9-F1
#
_cell.length_a   1.000
_cell.length_b   1.000
_cell.length_c   1.000
_cell.angle_alpha   90.00
_cell.angle_beta   90.00
_cell.angle_gamma   90.00
#
_symmetry.space_group_name_H-M   'P 1'
#
loop_
_entity.id
_entity.type
_entity.pdbx_description
1 polymer ?
#
loop_
_entity_poly.entity_id
_entity_poly.type
_entity_poly.pdbx_seq_one_letter_code
_entity_poly.pdbx_strand_id
1 'polypeptide(L)'
;MDLEALLDKEYEEKKSTLEKAIQIARREWENVKVSLELCGDIGEFQEKDFMIGTIEEDVIIREPLISPTKSVSGYAPTFYPMYFVKNLLAMEEKFAQHGYKTTEALYAYIELATKAAERLGLVGTFSMGFGAGYANVRTGWIAEKGLPVERELFFQMFFKGKRVDYDWDFHWNSVRERLKLIFDKFLSWQKDPKLYKKEVKPKTRVKPMMV
;
A
#
# COMPACT_ATOMS: atom_id res chain seq x y z
N MET A 1 30.15 7.01 -30.41
CA MET A 1 29.83 5.98 -29.40
C MET A 1 28.99 4.96 -30.12
N ASP A 2 29.37 3.69 -30.07
CA ASP A 2 28.68 2.61 -30.78
C ASP A 2 27.30 2.34 -30.16
N LEU A 3 26.35 1.85 -30.95
CA LEU A 3 24.98 1.53 -30.53
C LEU A 3 24.98 0.46 -29.42
N GLU A 4 25.87 -0.52 -29.53
CA GLU A 4 26.04 -1.58 -28.53
C GLU A 4 26.49 -1.01 -27.17
N ALA A 5 27.49 -0.13 -27.17
CA ALA A 5 27.97 0.54 -25.97
C ALA A 5 26.93 1.48 -25.33
N LEU A 6 26.02 2.05 -26.13
CA LEU A 6 24.89 2.84 -25.64
C LEU A 6 23.86 1.96 -24.91
N LEU A 7 23.53 0.80 -25.49
CA LEU A 7 22.57 -0.15 -24.92
C LEU A 7 23.09 -0.78 -23.62
N ASP A 8 24.38 -1.15 -23.57
CA ASP A 8 25.01 -1.68 -22.36
C ASP A 8 24.98 -0.67 -21.21
N LYS A 9 25.28 0.59 -21.51
CA LYS A 9 25.23 1.66 -20.52
C LYS A 9 23.81 1.86 -19.98
N GLU A 10 22.81 1.90 -20.87
CA GLU A 10 21.41 2.04 -20.47
C GLU A 10 20.93 0.85 -19.62
N TYR A 11 21.36 -0.36 -19.96
CA TYR A 11 21.07 -1.57 -19.19
C TYR A 11 21.64 -1.49 -17.77
N GLU A 12 22.93 -1.14 -17.62
CA GLU A 12 23.57 -1.02 -16.31
C GLU A 12 22.95 0.11 -15.45
N GLU A 13 22.57 1.24 -16.07
CA GLU A 13 21.85 2.31 -15.37
C GLU A 13 20.48 1.85 -14.85
N LYS A 14 19.72 1.10 -15.66
CA LYS A 14 18.43 0.54 -15.28
C LYS A 14 18.57 -0.51 -14.17
N LYS A 15 19.58 -1.38 -14.27
CA LYS A 15 19.90 -2.38 -13.25
C LYS A 15 20.26 -1.72 -11.92
N SER A 16 21.15 -0.73 -11.93
CA SER A 16 21.50 0.02 -10.71
C SER A 16 20.29 0.71 -10.08
N THR A 17 19.40 1.25 -10.91
CA THR A 17 18.15 1.87 -10.46
C THR A 17 17.21 0.87 -9.79
N LEU A 18 17.10 -0.33 -10.37
CA LEU A 18 16.30 -1.42 -9.82
C LEU A 18 16.84 -1.90 -8.47
N GLU A 19 18.16 -2.09 -8.36
CA GLU A 19 18.82 -2.50 -7.12
C GLU A 19 18.57 -1.50 -5.98
N LYS A 20 18.63 -0.19 -6.27
CA LYS A 20 18.28 0.87 -5.31
C LYS A 20 16.82 0.74 -4.84
N ALA A 21 15.88 0.55 -5.77
CA ALA A 21 14.47 0.39 -5.42
C ALA A 21 14.24 -0.86 -4.55
N ILE A 22 14.92 -1.97 -4.83
CA ILE A 22 14.85 -3.20 -4.03
C ILE A 22 15.36 -2.95 -2.60
N GLN A 23 16.46 -2.21 -2.44
CA GLN A 23 16.98 -1.87 -1.11
C GLN A 23 15.98 -1.02 -0.30
N ILE A 24 15.34 -0.04 -0.95
CA ILE A 24 14.29 0.78 -0.32
C ILE A 24 13.11 -0.12 0.08
N ALA A 25 12.65 -0.99 -0.83
CA ALA A 25 11.53 -1.91 -0.56
C ALA A 25 11.83 -2.84 0.63
N ARG A 26 13.05 -3.38 0.73
CA ARG A 26 13.49 -4.21 1.85
C ARG A 26 13.46 -3.44 3.17
N ARG A 27 14.00 -2.22 3.19
CA ARG A 27 13.95 -1.36 4.39
C ARG A 27 12.51 -1.12 4.84
N GLU A 28 11.63 -0.76 3.91
CA GLU A 28 10.24 -0.47 4.24
C GLU A 28 9.42 -1.72 4.58
N TRP A 29 9.80 -2.89 4.05
CA TRP A 29 9.24 -4.17 4.47
C TRP A 29 9.54 -4.46 5.93
N GLU A 30 10.77 -4.22 6.40
CA GLU A 30 11.10 -4.41 7.82
C GLU A 30 10.29 -3.47 8.73
N ASN A 31 10.06 -2.24 8.30
CA ASN A 31 9.17 -1.32 9.00
C ASN A 31 7.74 -1.89 9.12
N VAL A 32 7.19 -2.43 8.02
CA VAL A 32 5.87 -3.08 8.02
C VAL A 32 5.86 -4.32 8.91
N LYS A 33 6.92 -5.14 8.88
CA LYS A 33 7.08 -6.34 9.71
C LYS A 33 7.04 -6.01 11.19
N VAL A 34 7.82 -5.00 11.62
CA VAL A 34 7.79 -4.50 13.01
C VAL A 34 6.40 -3.99 13.40
N SER A 35 5.73 -3.27 12.50
CA SER A 35 4.40 -2.71 12.77
C SER A 35 3.33 -3.78 12.99
N LEU A 36 3.47 -4.92 12.32
CA LEU A 36 2.48 -5.99 12.28
C LEU A 36 2.88 -7.20 13.14
N GLU A 37 3.94 -7.12 13.93
CA GLU A 37 4.44 -8.26 14.72
C GLU A 37 3.37 -8.91 15.63
N LEU A 38 2.41 -8.12 16.13
CA LEU A 38 1.32 -8.62 16.99
C LEU A 38 0.18 -9.26 16.17
N CYS A 39 0.11 -8.96 14.87
CA CYS A 39 -0.78 -9.62 13.93
C CYS A 39 -0.24 -11.01 13.53
N GLY A 40 1.09 -11.13 13.41
CA GLY A 40 1.80 -12.36 13.09
C GLY A 40 3.10 -12.10 12.33
N ASP A 41 3.82 -13.18 11.99
CA ASP A 41 5.03 -13.10 11.18
C ASP A 41 4.67 -13.05 9.69
N ILE A 42 5.14 -12.01 9.00
CA ILE A 42 4.96 -11.84 7.56
C ILE A 42 6.14 -12.39 6.76
N GLY A 43 7.21 -12.88 7.40
CA GLY A 43 8.42 -13.39 6.76
C GLY A 43 9.26 -12.30 6.07
N GLU A 44 10.25 -12.75 5.30
CA GLU A 44 11.24 -11.88 4.63
C GLU A 44 10.70 -11.26 3.34
N PHE A 45 11.23 -10.11 2.94
CA PHE A 45 10.90 -9.49 1.65
C PHE A 45 11.23 -10.45 0.49
N GLN A 46 10.34 -10.54 -0.50
CA GLN A 46 10.51 -11.38 -1.69
C GLN A 46 10.18 -10.57 -2.95
N GLU A 47 11.14 -10.39 -3.85
CA GLU A 47 10.99 -9.57 -5.07
C GLU A 47 9.85 -10.08 -5.98
N LYS A 48 9.67 -11.40 -6.06
CA LYS A 48 8.58 -12.06 -6.80
C LYS A 48 7.19 -11.65 -6.35
N ASP A 49 7.02 -11.24 -5.10
CA ASP A 49 5.70 -10.83 -4.57
C ASP A 49 5.20 -9.53 -5.19
N PHE A 50 6.12 -8.74 -5.73
CA PHE A 50 5.87 -7.46 -6.39
C PHE A 50 6.17 -7.51 -7.89
N MET A 51 6.42 -8.71 -8.42
CA MET A 51 6.85 -8.97 -9.80
C MET A 51 8.04 -8.06 -10.21
N ILE A 52 8.98 -7.87 -9.28
CA ILE A 52 10.23 -7.15 -9.52
C ILE A 52 11.24 -8.13 -10.12
N GLY A 53 11.82 -7.79 -11.27
CA GLY A 53 12.86 -8.57 -11.92
C GLY A 53 13.29 -7.96 -13.26
N THR A 54 14.41 -8.45 -13.79
CA THR A 54 14.85 -8.15 -15.16
C THR A 54 14.19 -9.14 -16.11
N ILE A 55 13.46 -8.65 -17.11
CA ILE A 55 12.97 -9.47 -18.23
C ILE A 55 14.10 -9.49 -19.27
N GLU A 56 14.66 -10.66 -19.58
CA GLU A 56 15.78 -10.84 -20.53
C GLU A 56 15.38 -10.63 -22.00
N GLU A 57 14.11 -10.35 -22.28
CA GLU A 57 13.57 -10.10 -23.61
C GLU A 57 13.13 -8.62 -23.69
N ASP A 58 14.00 -7.79 -24.28
CA ASP A 58 13.80 -6.36 -24.54
C ASP A 58 13.64 -5.46 -23.31
N VAL A 59 14.60 -4.55 -23.19
CA VAL A 59 14.53 -3.35 -22.35
C VAL A 59 13.45 -2.40 -22.90
N ILE A 60 12.18 -2.79 -22.79
CA ILE A 60 11.02 -1.94 -23.05
C ILE A 60 10.10 -2.08 -21.84
N ILE A 61 10.11 -1.02 -21.01
CA ILE A 61 8.97 -0.62 -20.18
C ILE A 61 7.78 -0.55 -21.14
N ARG A 62 7.00 -1.63 -21.29
CA ARG A 62 5.78 -1.56 -22.08
C ARG A 62 4.84 -0.61 -21.35
N GLU A 63 4.74 0.63 -21.82
CA GLU A 63 3.51 1.39 -21.62
C GLU A 63 2.37 0.51 -22.16
N PRO A 64 1.38 0.15 -21.33
CA PRO A 64 0.29 -0.69 -21.80
C PRO A 64 -0.45 0.03 -22.92
N LEU A 65 -0.69 -0.69 -24.03
CA LEU A 65 -1.52 -0.26 -25.17
C LEU A 65 -2.99 0.07 -24.80
N ILE A 66 -3.34 -0.02 -23.51
CA ILE A 66 -4.66 0.28 -22.98
C ILE A 66 -4.48 1.28 -21.84
N SER A 67 -4.95 2.51 -22.07
CA SER A 67 -5.05 3.55 -21.04
C SER A 67 -5.76 2.99 -19.79
N PRO A 68 -5.16 3.05 -18.59
CA PRO A 68 -5.75 2.49 -17.38
C PRO A 68 -6.88 3.34 -16.77
N THR A 69 -7.38 4.36 -17.48
CA THR A 69 -8.41 5.27 -16.94
C THR A 69 -9.85 4.76 -17.06
N LYS A 70 -10.10 3.49 -17.40
CA LYS A 70 -11.48 2.95 -17.34
C LYS A 70 -11.59 1.67 -16.51
N SER A 71 -12.00 1.90 -15.27
CA SER A 71 -12.79 1.03 -14.40
C SER A 71 -12.32 -0.42 -14.24
N VAL A 72 -11.63 -0.70 -13.13
CA VAL A 72 -11.69 -2.03 -12.51
C VAL A 72 -11.83 -1.85 -11.00
N SER A 73 -13.09 -1.82 -10.54
CA SER A 73 -13.54 -1.74 -9.13
C SER A 73 -13.20 -0.45 -8.36
N GLY A 74 -14.08 -0.05 -7.44
CA GLY A 74 -13.85 1.06 -6.50
C GLY A 74 -12.72 0.82 -5.48
N TYR A 75 -11.88 -0.18 -5.70
CA TYR A 75 -10.83 -0.64 -4.81
C TYR A 75 -9.42 -0.66 -5.41
N ALA A 76 -9.22 -0.53 -6.73
CA ALA A 76 -7.89 -0.73 -7.32
C ALA A 76 -7.39 0.49 -8.11
N PRO A 77 -6.16 0.99 -7.89
CA PRO A 77 -5.28 1.35 -8.98
C PRO A 77 -4.81 0.04 -9.63
N THR A 78 -4.78 -0.01 -10.94
CA THR A 78 -4.16 -1.11 -11.67
C THR A 78 -2.72 -1.28 -11.19
N PHE A 79 -2.48 -2.41 -10.52
CA PHE A 79 -1.20 -2.89 -10.03
C PHE A 79 -0.24 -3.02 -11.21
N TYR A 80 0.73 -2.12 -11.34
CA TYR A 80 1.87 -2.31 -12.23
C TYR A 80 3.17 -2.25 -11.42
N PRO A 81 4.04 -3.26 -11.52
CA PRO A 81 5.35 -3.29 -10.86
C PRO A 81 6.21 -2.05 -11.15
N MET A 82 6.08 -1.48 -12.36
CA MET A 82 6.77 -0.26 -12.76
C MET A 82 6.36 0.96 -11.92
N TYR A 83 5.09 1.06 -11.51
CA TYR A 83 4.67 2.15 -10.61
C TYR A 83 5.19 1.93 -9.20
N PHE A 84 5.31 0.68 -8.73
CA PHE A 84 5.88 0.40 -7.43
C PHE A 84 7.36 0.83 -7.34
N VAL A 85 8.20 0.40 -8.31
CA VAL A 85 9.61 0.82 -8.40
C VAL A 85 9.74 2.34 -8.50
N LYS A 86 8.97 2.98 -9.38
CA LYS A 86 8.97 4.44 -9.54
C LYS A 86 8.57 5.16 -8.25
N ASN A 87 7.54 4.67 -7.57
CA ASN A 87 7.05 5.26 -6.32
C ASN A 87 8.06 5.10 -5.19
N LEU A 88 8.77 3.96 -5.08
CA LEU A 88 9.82 3.78 -4.08
C LEU A 88 10.95 4.79 -4.27
N LEU A 89 11.43 4.96 -5.50
CA LEU A 89 12.50 5.90 -5.81
C LEU A 89 12.08 7.35 -5.56
N ALA A 90 10.90 7.74 -6.03
CA ALA A 90 10.37 9.09 -5.84
C ALA A 90 10.00 9.38 -4.38
N MET A 91 9.56 8.37 -3.62
CA MET A 91 9.39 8.46 -2.17
C MET A 91 10.73 8.76 -1.49
N GLU A 92 11.79 8.03 -1.83
CA GLU A 92 13.12 8.21 -1.25
C GLU A 92 13.69 9.60 -1.55
N GLU A 93 13.58 10.06 -2.79
CA GLU A 93 14.03 11.39 -3.22
C GLU A 93 13.36 12.51 -2.41
N LYS A 94 12.06 12.36 -2.13
CA LYS A 94 11.26 13.37 -1.40
C LYS A 94 11.35 13.23 0.12
N PHE A 95 11.96 12.16 0.62
CA PHE A 95 11.91 11.79 2.02
C PHE A 95 12.51 12.86 2.94
N ALA A 96 13.65 13.44 2.57
CA ALA A 96 14.34 14.44 3.40
C ALA A 96 13.49 15.70 3.68
N GLN A 97 12.63 16.09 2.72
CA GLN A 97 11.81 17.29 2.82
C GLN A 97 10.41 17.02 3.37
N HIS A 98 9.83 15.87 3.01
CA HIS A 98 8.41 15.59 3.26
C HIS A 98 8.17 14.37 4.17
N GLY A 99 9.22 13.64 4.55
CA GLY A 99 9.10 12.33 5.17
C GLY A 99 8.23 11.41 4.30
N TYR A 100 7.34 10.66 4.95
CA TYR A 100 6.37 9.81 4.26
C TYR A 100 5.09 10.53 3.82
N LYS A 101 4.99 11.86 3.96
CA LYS A 101 3.78 12.64 3.62
C LYS A 101 3.67 12.93 2.12
N THR A 102 3.83 11.90 1.29
CA THR A 102 3.80 12.00 -0.17
C THR A 102 2.86 10.95 -0.77
N THR A 103 2.35 11.26 -1.96
CA THR A 103 1.50 10.33 -2.72
C THR A 103 2.27 9.07 -3.13
N GLU A 104 3.57 9.20 -3.41
CA GLU A 104 4.43 8.07 -3.77
C GLU A 104 4.64 7.13 -2.59
N ALA A 105 4.87 7.66 -1.38
CA ALA A 105 4.91 6.87 -0.16
C ALA A 105 3.58 6.14 0.07
N LEU A 106 2.45 6.83 -0.16
CA LEU A 106 1.12 6.25 0.01
C LEU A 106 0.99 5.00 -0.85
N TYR A 107 1.27 5.11 -2.15
CA TYR A 107 1.17 3.96 -3.04
C TYR A 107 2.19 2.86 -2.74
N ALA A 108 3.43 3.20 -2.36
CA ALA A 108 4.42 2.19 -1.97
C ALA A 108 3.95 1.38 -0.75
N TYR A 109 3.41 2.04 0.29
CA TYR A 109 2.91 1.34 1.47
C TYR A 109 1.60 0.59 1.23
N ILE A 110 0.75 1.03 0.29
CA ILE A 110 -0.44 0.25 -0.11
C ILE A 110 0.01 -1.14 -0.57
N GLU A 111 1.00 -1.19 -1.46
CA GLU A 111 1.52 -2.46 -2.01
C GLU A 111 2.15 -3.32 -0.92
N LEU A 112 3.08 -2.76 -0.14
CA LEU A 112 3.78 -3.48 0.93
C LEU A 112 2.80 -4.04 1.97
N ALA A 113 1.88 -3.21 2.46
CA ALA A 113 0.94 -3.60 3.51
C ALA A 113 -0.16 -4.54 3.00
N THR A 114 -0.59 -4.42 1.74
CA THR A 114 -1.50 -5.38 1.12
C THR A 114 -0.86 -6.75 1.08
N LYS A 115 0.41 -6.84 0.63
CA LYS A 115 1.13 -8.12 0.58
C LYS A 115 1.38 -8.70 1.97
N ALA A 116 1.75 -7.87 2.94
CA ALA A 116 1.90 -8.29 4.33
C ALA A 116 0.59 -8.87 4.89
N ALA A 117 -0.54 -8.19 4.64
CA ALA A 117 -1.86 -8.67 5.05
C ALA A 117 -2.24 -10.01 4.39
N GLU A 118 -1.87 -10.22 3.12
CA GLU A 118 -2.06 -11.50 2.44
C GLU A 118 -1.28 -12.63 3.12
N ARG A 119 -0.02 -12.39 3.48
CA ARG A 119 0.81 -13.38 4.18
C ARG A 119 0.27 -13.73 5.57
N LEU A 120 -0.45 -12.80 6.21
CA LEU A 120 -1.17 -13.03 7.47
C LEU A 120 -2.54 -13.72 7.28
N GLY A 121 -2.97 -13.96 6.04
CA GLY A 121 -4.18 -14.73 5.72
C GLY A 121 -5.41 -13.90 5.32
N LEU A 122 -5.30 -12.58 5.13
CA LEU A 122 -6.35 -11.81 4.46
C LEU A 122 -6.31 -12.09 2.95
N VAL A 123 -7.47 -12.02 2.29
CA VAL A 123 -7.56 -12.31 0.84
C VAL A 123 -8.35 -11.22 0.10
N GLY A 124 -7.94 -10.97 -1.14
CA GLY A 124 -8.65 -10.12 -2.09
C GLY A 124 -8.94 -8.73 -1.54
N THR A 125 -10.23 -8.35 -1.47
CA THR A 125 -10.62 -7.00 -1.07
C THR A 125 -10.27 -6.65 0.38
N PHE A 126 -10.16 -7.66 1.26
CA PHE A 126 -9.81 -7.41 2.66
C PHE A 126 -8.33 -7.08 2.85
N SER A 127 -7.43 -7.75 2.13
CA SER A 127 -6.00 -7.39 2.17
C SER A 127 -5.78 -6.00 1.55
N MET A 128 -6.42 -5.71 0.42
CA MET A 128 -6.35 -4.39 -0.23
C MET A 128 -6.91 -3.27 0.66
N GLY A 129 -8.08 -3.49 1.29
CA GLY A 129 -8.68 -2.51 2.19
C GLY A 129 -7.81 -2.25 3.43
N PHE A 130 -7.21 -3.30 3.99
CA PHE A 130 -6.25 -3.16 5.09
C PHE A 130 -5.01 -2.37 4.66
N GLY A 131 -4.41 -2.73 3.51
CA GLY A 131 -3.23 -2.03 2.98
C GLY A 131 -3.48 -0.55 2.70
N ALA A 132 -4.63 -0.21 2.11
CA ALA A 132 -5.06 1.17 1.91
C ALA A 132 -5.18 1.97 3.22
N GLY A 133 -5.84 1.39 4.22
CA GLY A 133 -5.97 2.04 5.53
C GLY A 133 -4.64 2.20 6.26
N TYR A 134 -3.79 1.17 6.22
CA TYR A 134 -2.44 1.21 6.78
C TYR A 134 -1.62 2.34 6.16
N ALA A 135 -1.58 2.40 4.83
CA ALA A 135 -0.82 3.41 4.10
C ALA A 135 -1.35 4.82 4.36
N ASN A 136 -2.68 4.99 4.47
CA ASN A 136 -3.26 6.28 4.81
C ASN A 136 -2.78 6.78 6.18
N VAL A 137 -2.78 5.86 7.15
CA VAL A 137 -2.33 6.15 8.51
C VAL A 137 -0.82 6.39 8.56
N ARG A 138 -0.03 5.68 7.76
CA ARG A 138 1.43 5.86 7.73
C ARG A 138 1.85 7.19 7.12
N THR A 139 1.19 7.59 6.04
CA THR A 139 1.60 8.74 5.22
C THR A 139 0.85 10.02 5.59
N GLY A 140 -0.24 9.93 6.36
CA GLY A 140 -1.13 11.06 6.61
C GLY A 140 -1.89 11.52 5.36
N TRP A 141 -1.80 10.80 4.25
CA TRP A 141 -2.58 11.04 3.03
C TRP A 141 -3.79 10.12 3.00
N ILE A 142 -4.94 10.61 2.54
CA ILE A 142 -6.13 9.78 2.36
C ILE A 142 -6.26 9.44 0.89
N ALA A 143 -6.01 8.18 0.52
CA ALA A 143 -6.46 7.67 -0.77
C ALA A 143 -7.99 7.74 -0.84
N GLU A 144 -8.54 8.22 -1.96
CA GLU A 144 -9.99 8.21 -2.21
C GLU A 144 -10.58 6.79 -2.42
N LYS A 145 -9.76 5.75 -2.29
CA LYS A 145 -10.10 4.34 -2.54
C LYS A 145 -10.40 3.57 -1.25
N GLY A 146 -11.23 2.53 -1.37
CA GLY A 146 -11.72 1.72 -0.25
C GLY A 146 -13.07 2.21 0.31
N LEU A 147 -13.74 1.38 1.10
CA LEU A 147 -15.08 1.73 1.61
C LEU A 147 -14.98 2.76 2.74
N PRO A 148 -15.96 3.69 2.85
CA PRO A 148 -15.98 4.68 3.93
C PRO A 148 -15.88 4.08 5.34
N VAL A 149 -16.48 2.90 5.56
CA VAL A 149 -16.46 2.22 6.88
C VAL A 149 -15.07 1.71 7.25
N GLU A 150 -14.32 1.18 6.28
CA GLU A 150 -12.94 0.75 6.49
C GLU A 150 -12.06 1.96 6.85
N ARG A 151 -12.17 3.05 6.07
CA ARG A 151 -11.42 4.29 6.33
C ARG A 151 -11.77 4.90 7.68
N GLU A 152 -13.04 4.90 8.06
CA GLU A 152 -13.49 5.39 9.35
C GLU A 152 -12.90 4.57 10.51
N LEU A 153 -12.73 3.25 10.36
CA LEU A 153 -12.09 2.41 11.37
C LEU A 153 -10.66 2.87 11.66
N PHE A 154 -9.85 3.02 10.61
CA PHE A 154 -8.49 3.55 10.74
C PHE A 154 -8.49 4.97 11.31
N PHE A 155 -9.41 5.83 10.87
CA PHE A 155 -9.52 7.20 11.37
C PHE A 155 -9.84 7.26 12.86
N GLN A 156 -10.82 6.47 13.32
CA GLN A 156 -11.19 6.42 14.72
C GLN A 156 -10.07 5.90 15.60
N MET A 157 -9.27 4.96 15.11
CA MET A 157 -8.17 4.39 15.88
C MET A 157 -6.92 5.25 15.86
N PHE A 158 -6.63 6.02 14.82
CA PHE A 158 -5.36 6.76 14.77
C PHE A 158 -5.50 8.28 14.91
N PHE A 159 -6.63 8.85 14.48
CA PHE A 159 -6.79 10.30 14.36
C PHE A 159 -7.84 10.88 15.33
N LYS A 160 -8.86 10.11 15.72
CA LYS A 160 -9.93 10.64 16.60
C LYS A 160 -9.37 11.07 17.96
N GLY A 161 -9.59 12.34 18.29
CA GLY A 161 -9.17 12.94 19.56
C GLY A 161 -7.69 13.39 19.62
N LYS A 162 -6.91 13.20 18.55
CA LYS A 162 -5.53 13.69 18.45
C LYS A 162 -5.48 14.96 17.62
N ARG A 163 -4.95 16.05 18.19
CA ARG A 163 -4.57 17.24 17.42
C ARG A 163 -3.24 16.94 16.73
N VAL A 164 -3.32 16.53 15.46
CA VAL A 164 -2.27 16.78 14.45
C VAL A 164 -0.89 16.21 14.80
N ASP A 165 -0.77 14.90 15.02
CA ASP A 165 0.52 14.27 14.76
C ASP A 165 0.35 12.96 13.99
N TYR A 166 0.84 12.99 12.75
CA TYR A 166 0.67 11.98 11.71
C TYR A 166 1.86 11.03 11.62
N ASP A 167 2.89 11.24 12.44
CA ASP A 167 4.12 10.46 12.41
C ASP A 167 4.21 9.63 13.69
N TRP A 168 3.59 8.45 13.66
CA TRP A 168 3.71 7.48 14.72
C TRP A 168 4.88 6.55 14.43
N ASP A 169 5.60 6.18 15.49
CA ASP A 169 6.73 5.28 15.40
C ASP A 169 6.23 3.82 15.33
N PHE A 170 6.77 3.06 14.38
CA PHE A 170 6.50 1.63 14.19
C PHE A 170 6.80 0.79 15.43
N HIS A 171 7.75 1.24 16.25
CA HIS A 171 8.14 0.59 17.49
C HIS A 171 7.19 0.89 18.66
N TRP A 172 6.15 1.70 18.50
CA TRP A 172 5.22 1.93 19.61
C TRP A 172 4.24 0.76 19.78
N ASN A 173 4.25 0.14 20.97
CA ASN A 173 3.30 -0.92 21.34
C ASN A 173 1.85 -0.51 21.08
N SER A 174 1.49 0.73 21.43
CA SER A 174 0.13 1.23 21.25
C SER A 174 -0.32 1.32 19.79
N VAL A 175 0.62 1.42 18.83
CA VAL A 175 0.30 1.36 17.41
C VAL A 175 0.12 -0.09 16.99
N ARG A 176 1.07 -0.97 17.36
CA ARG A 176 1.00 -2.41 17.08
C ARG A 176 -0.31 -3.03 17.57
N GLU A 177 -0.73 -2.68 18.79
CA GLU A 177 -2.01 -3.11 19.37
C GLU A 177 -3.23 -2.63 18.56
N ARG A 178 -3.22 -1.37 18.11
CA ARG A 178 -4.30 -0.83 17.27
C ARG A 178 -4.34 -1.52 15.91
N LEU A 179 -3.19 -1.72 15.27
CA LEU A 179 -3.09 -2.45 14.00
C LEU A 179 -3.60 -3.88 14.14
N LYS A 180 -3.27 -4.57 15.24
CA LYS A 180 -3.81 -5.89 15.55
C LYS A 180 -5.33 -5.89 15.63
N LEU A 181 -5.92 -4.96 16.37
CA LEU A 181 -7.38 -4.87 16.51
C LEU A 181 -8.07 -4.63 15.16
N ILE A 182 -7.48 -3.79 14.31
CA ILE A 182 -7.99 -3.56 12.95
C ILE A 182 -7.87 -4.83 12.11
N PHE A 183 -6.70 -5.48 12.14
CA PHE A 183 -6.48 -6.71 11.39
C PHE A 183 -7.47 -7.80 11.78
N ASP A 184 -7.67 -8.02 13.09
CA ASP A 184 -8.64 -8.99 13.62
C ASP A 184 -10.07 -8.65 13.17
N LYS A 185 -10.40 -7.35 13.02
CA LYS A 185 -11.69 -6.92 12.45
C LYS A 185 -11.84 -7.31 10.99
N PHE A 186 -10.84 -7.04 10.15
CA PHE A 186 -10.83 -7.46 8.76
C PHE A 186 -10.94 -8.98 8.62
N LEU A 187 -10.22 -9.73 9.46
CA LEU A 187 -10.29 -11.19 9.48
C LEU A 187 -11.68 -11.70 9.89
N SER A 188 -12.35 -11.03 10.83
CA SER A 188 -13.73 -11.36 11.20
C SER A 188 -14.72 -11.12 10.06
N TRP A 189 -14.56 -10.02 9.31
CA TRP A 189 -15.37 -9.73 8.13
C TRP A 189 -15.14 -10.74 7.01
N GLN A 190 -13.90 -11.17 6.82
CA GLN A 190 -13.56 -12.22 5.86
C GLN A 190 -14.20 -13.56 6.21
N LYS A 191 -14.20 -13.93 7.49
CA LYS A 191 -14.77 -15.20 7.97
C LYS A 191 -16.31 -15.18 8.01
N ASP A 192 -16.93 -14.01 8.16
CA ASP A 192 -18.38 -13.85 8.17
C ASP A 192 -18.87 -12.76 7.19
N PRO A 193 -19.21 -13.14 5.94
CA PRO A 193 -19.75 -12.22 4.96
C PRO A 193 -21.08 -11.56 5.38
N LYS A 194 -21.87 -12.17 6.28
CA LYS A 194 -23.12 -11.57 6.79
C LYS A 194 -22.78 -10.45 7.76
N LEU A 195 -21.81 -10.64 8.64
CA LEU A 195 -21.28 -9.61 9.52
C LEU A 195 -20.77 -8.42 8.72
N TYR A 196 -19.96 -8.68 7.70
CA TYR A 196 -19.45 -7.64 6.81
C TYR A 196 -20.61 -6.84 6.20
N LYS A 197 -21.55 -7.50 5.50
CA LYS A 197 -22.72 -6.84 4.89
C LYS A 197 -23.54 -6.01 5.88
N LYS A 198 -23.68 -6.47 7.11
CA LYS A 198 -24.42 -5.77 8.17
C LYS A 198 -23.71 -4.48 8.58
N GLU A 199 -22.39 -4.52 8.72
CA GLU A 199 -21.61 -3.40 9.26
C GLU A 199 -21.15 -2.39 8.20
N VAL A 200 -20.92 -2.83 6.96
CA VAL A 200 -20.56 -1.93 5.86
C VAL A 200 -21.77 -1.37 5.11
N LYS A 201 -23.00 -1.76 5.48
CA LYS A 201 -24.21 -1.20 4.88
C LYS A 201 -24.20 0.32 5.07
N PRO A 202 -24.34 1.12 3.99
CA PRO A 202 -24.45 2.55 4.11
C PRO A 202 -25.59 2.87 5.09
N LYS A 203 -25.32 3.66 6.13
CA LYS A 203 -26.38 4.23 6.95
C LYS A 203 -27.12 5.21 6.05
N THR A 204 -28.23 4.77 5.44
CA THR A 204 -29.04 5.60 4.56
C THR A 204 -29.48 6.84 5.36
N ARG A 205 -28.85 7.99 5.13
CA ARG A 205 -29.43 9.28 5.47
C ARG A 205 -30.30 9.70 4.30
N VAL A 206 -31.45 9.06 4.15
CA VAL A 206 -32.53 9.67 3.37
C VAL A 206 -33.03 10.82 4.23
N LYS A 207 -32.59 12.05 3.95
CA LYS A 207 -33.42 13.21 4.29
C LYS A 207 -34.53 13.22 3.25
N PRO A 208 -35.80 12.98 3.62
CA PRO A 208 -36.88 13.24 2.68
C PRO A 208 -36.79 14.72 2.29
N MET A 209 -36.71 15.00 0.99
CA MET A 209 -37.04 16.35 0.52
C MET A 209 -38.54 16.49 0.77
N MET A 210 -38.92 17.43 1.63
CA MET A 210 -40.25 18.00 1.53
C MET A 210 -40.25 18.87 0.28
N VAL A 211 -40.86 18.37 -0.80
CA VAL A 211 -41.35 19.19 -1.91
C VAL A 211 -42.82 18.86 -2.07
#